data_AF-A0A4W3K5M2-F1
#
_entry.id   AF-A0A4W3K5M2-F1
#
_cell.length_a   1.000
_cell.length_b   1.000
_cell.length_c   1.000
_cell.angle_alpha   90.00
_cell.angle_beta   90.00
_cell.angle_gamma   90.00
#
_symmetry.space_group_name_H-M   'P 1'
#
loop_
_entity.id
_entity.type
_entity.pdbx_description
1 polymer ?
#
loop_
_entity_poly.entity_id
_entity_poly.type
_entity_poly.pdbx_seq_one_letter_code
_entity_poly.pdbx_strand_id
1 'polypeptide(L)'
;SLLFWTQSLSGNIALVSYSLIDRLPRTLLTSHVKASTSAFPVAECNCSVARLQLDGNFAVDTTEAEPERVFFTTQHHEIWASDLNGCRCWKKMSSPESTELAITSLAVGSRAIYWVTQDVDRSKIYTAAKSSGDILSVYRGFSLTKVVPYDEQSQPYSGKL
;
A
#
# COMPACT_ATOMS: atom_id res chain seq x y z
N SER A 1 -6.41 5.71 17.60
CA SER A 1 -6.50 4.87 16.40
C SER A 1 -6.40 5.71 15.15
N LEU A 2 -5.90 5.13 14.06
CA LEU A 2 -5.84 5.75 12.74
C LEU A 2 -6.84 5.04 11.81
N LEU A 3 -7.53 5.81 10.97
CA LEU A 3 -8.32 5.31 9.86
C LEU A 3 -7.58 5.61 8.56
N PHE A 4 -7.67 4.71 7.58
CA PHE A 4 -7.08 4.88 6.26
C PHE A 4 -8.13 4.57 5.18
N TRP A 5 -8.15 5.38 4.14
CA TRP A 5 -8.98 5.15 2.96
C TRP A 5 -8.36 5.77 1.72
N THR A 6 -8.76 5.28 0.56
CA THR A 6 -8.55 5.97 -0.70
C THR A 6 -9.81 6.73 -1.08
N GLN A 7 -9.64 7.93 -1.63
CA GLN A 7 -10.74 8.72 -2.18
C GLN A 7 -10.39 9.23 -3.56
N SER A 8 -11.37 9.26 -4.45
CA SER A 8 -11.25 9.87 -5.77
C SER A 8 -11.76 11.31 -5.72
N LEU A 9 -10.93 12.26 -6.14
CA LEU A 9 -11.28 13.68 -6.25
C LEU A 9 -10.90 14.20 -7.64
N SER A 10 -11.91 14.50 -8.47
CA SER A 10 -11.72 15.02 -9.83
C SER A 10 -10.77 14.15 -10.69
N GLY A 11 -10.88 12.83 -10.59
CA GLY A 11 -10.05 11.88 -11.32
C GLY A 11 -8.70 11.54 -10.66
N ASN A 12 -8.38 12.15 -9.51
CA ASN A 12 -7.17 11.85 -8.74
C ASN A 12 -7.48 10.93 -7.57
N ILE A 13 -6.62 9.94 -7.35
CA ILE A 13 -6.70 9.06 -6.18
C ILE A 13 -5.76 9.60 -5.11
N ALA A 14 -6.30 9.82 -3.92
CA ALA A 14 -5.53 10.18 -2.73
C ALA A 14 -5.67 9.11 -1.66
N LEU A 15 -4.55 8.73 -1.05
CA LEU A 15 -4.51 7.93 0.17
C LEU A 15 -4.51 8.87 1.37
N VAL A 16 -5.49 8.70 2.24
CA VAL A 16 -5.75 9.61 3.36
C VAL A 16 -5.71 8.83 4.67
N SER A 17 -5.14 9.47 5.69
CA SER A 17 -5.24 9.01 7.08
C SER A 17 -6.09 9.97 7.92
N TYR A 18 -6.69 9.44 8.97
CA TYR A 18 -7.41 10.23 9.98
C TYR A 18 -7.08 9.73 11.38
N SER A 19 -6.58 10.64 12.20
CA SER A 19 -6.38 10.40 13.63
C SER A 19 -7.68 10.63 14.38
N LEU A 20 -8.18 9.61 15.09
CA LEU A 20 -9.34 9.76 15.97
C LEU A 20 -9.07 10.72 17.14
N ILE A 21 -7.78 10.92 17.48
CA ILE A 21 -7.36 11.82 18.57
C ILE A 21 -7.32 13.26 18.06
N ASP A 22 -6.59 13.51 16.97
CA ASP A 22 -6.40 14.86 16.44
C ASP A 22 -7.60 15.36 15.62
N ARG A 23 -8.49 14.44 15.24
CA ARG A 23 -9.69 14.67 14.43
C ARG A 23 -9.43 15.40 13.11
N LEU A 24 -8.24 15.21 12.54
CA LEU A 24 -7.80 15.87 11.32
C LEU A 24 -7.45 14.85 10.24
N PRO A 25 -8.08 14.92 9.04
CA PRO A 25 -7.64 14.13 7.90
C PRO A 25 -6.32 14.68 7.35
N ARG A 26 -5.42 13.77 6.96
CA ARG A 26 -4.13 14.09 6.33
C ARG A 26 -3.98 13.28 5.06
N THR A 27 -3.76 13.98 3.94
CA THR A 27 -3.36 13.33 2.69
C THR A 27 -1.94 12.83 2.83
N LEU A 28 -1.76 11.51 2.73
CA LEU A 28 -0.45 10.87 2.79
C LEU A 28 0.22 10.89 1.41
N LEU A 29 -0.52 10.43 0.41
CA LEU A 29 -0.05 10.27 -0.97
C LEU A 29 -1.19 10.66 -1.92
N THR A 30 -0.85 11.17 -3.11
CA THR A 30 -1.81 11.55 -4.16
C THR A 30 -1.24 11.23 -5.54
N SER A 31 -2.09 10.98 -6.52
CA SER A 31 -1.69 10.71 -7.91
C SER A 31 -1.11 11.93 -8.65
N HIS A 32 -1.33 13.16 -8.16
CA HIS A 32 -0.80 14.40 -8.76
C HIS A 32 -0.40 15.47 -7.73
N VAL A 33 0.62 16.25 -8.07
CA VAL A 33 1.20 17.34 -7.27
C VAL A 33 0.34 18.60 -7.30
N LYS A 34 0.03 19.15 -6.12
CA LYS A 34 0.21 20.60 -5.90
C LYS A 34 1.50 20.75 -5.11
N ALA A 35 2.47 21.47 -5.66
CA ALA A 35 3.68 21.79 -4.93
C ALA A 35 3.25 22.67 -3.76
N SER A 36 3.19 22.13 -2.55
CA SER A 36 2.98 22.97 -1.38
C SER A 36 4.27 23.74 -1.15
N THR A 37 4.26 25.02 -1.48
CA THR A 37 5.20 26.02 -0.95
C THR A 37 4.97 26.12 0.57
N SER A 38 5.45 25.15 1.34
CA SER A 38 5.45 25.24 2.81
C SER A 38 6.84 25.67 3.26
N ALA A 39 6.91 26.85 3.89
CA ALA A 39 8.10 27.49 4.45
C ALA A 39 8.60 26.83 5.76
N PHE A 40 8.60 25.49 5.80
CA PHE A 40 9.19 24.71 6.89
C PHE A 40 10.39 23.93 6.37
N PRO A 41 11.44 23.70 7.18
CA PRO A 41 12.59 22.94 6.73
C PRO A 41 12.09 21.57 6.28
N VAL A 42 12.29 21.27 5.01
CA VAL A 42 11.92 19.98 4.42
C VAL A 42 12.76 18.93 5.14
N ALA A 43 12.20 18.30 6.18
CA ALA A 43 12.64 16.97 6.54
C ALA A 43 12.54 16.16 5.24
N GLU A 44 13.65 15.59 4.78
CA GLU A 44 13.82 15.02 3.43
C GLU A 44 12.82 13.89 3.13
N CYS A 45 11.57 14.24 2.80
CA CYS A 45 10.59 13.29 2.30
C CYS A 45 11.00 12.90 0.89
N ASN A 46 11.06 11.60 0.61
CA ASN A 46 11.45 11.06 -0.68
C ASN A 46 10.27 10.44 -1.45
N CYS A 47 9.07 10.42 -0.87
CA CYS A 47 7.83 10.10 -1.58
C CYS A 47 7.56 11.19 -2.62
N SER A 48 8.10 11.01 -3.83
CA SER A 48 7.80 11.86 -4.98
C SER A 48 6.39 11.53 -5.46
N VAL A 49 5.40 12.16 -4.82
CA VAL A 49 3.96 12.04 -5.08
C VAL A 49 3.60 12.06 -6.58
N ALA A 50 4.31 12.83 -7.41
CA ALA A 50 4.13 12.89 -8.87
C ALA A 50 4.46 11.59 -9.62
N ARG A 51 5.30 10.71 -9.05
CA ARG A 51 5.81 9.49 -9.71
C ARG A 51 5.01 8.25 -9.35
N LEU A 52 4.34 8.27 -8.20
CA LEU A 52 3.76 7.06 -7.63
C LEU A 52 2.38 6.71 -8.20
N GLN A 53 1.78 7.58 -9.04
CA GLN A 53 0.54 7.33 -9.81
C GLN A 53 -0.38 6.28 -9.16
N LEU A 54 -0.96 6.60 -8.00
CA LEU A 54 -1.72 5.63 -7.22
C LEU A 54 -2.89 5.06 -8.03
N ASP A 55 -3.11 3.75 -7.91
CA ASP A 55 -4.25 3.06 -8.55
C ASP A 55 -5.40 2.76 -7.56
N GLY A 56 -5.17 2.96 -6.26
CA GLY A 56 -6.19 2.87 -5.22
C GLY A 56 -6.14 1.63 -4.34
N ASN A 57 -5.31 0.62 -4.62
CA ASN A 57 -5.12 -0.47 -3.67
C ASN A 57 -4.06 -0.11 -2.63
N PHE A 58 -4.36 -0.43 -1.37
CA PHE A 58 -3.42 -0.27 -0.28
C PHE A 58 -3.68 -1.29 0.83
N ALA A 59 -2.68 -1.51 1.66
CA ALA A 59 -2.75 -2.30 2.88
C ALA A 59 -1.93 -1.66 3.99
N VAL A 60 -2.41 -1.73 5.23
CA VAL A 60 -1.69 -1.21 6.39
C VAL A 60 -1.08 -2.37 7.14
N ASP A 61 0.23 -2.30 7.36
CA ASP A 61 0.95 -3.20 8.22
C ASP A 61 0.77 -2.79 9.68
N THR A 62 0.10 -3.66 10.42
CA THR A 62 -0.22 -3.51 11.84
C THR A 62 0.83 -4.12 12.76
N THR A 63 1.84 -4.80 12.22
CA THR A 63 2.94 -5.34 13.04
C THR A 63 3.85 -4.21 13.52
N GLU A 64 4.41 -4.26 14.73
CA GLU A 64 5.09 -3.09 15.32
C GLU A 64 6.56 -2.89 14.86
N ALA A 65 7.12 -3.76 14.02
CA ALA A 65 8.59 -3.86 13.89
C ALA A 65 9.26 -3.02 12.79
N GLU A 66 8.54 -2.48 11.80
CA GLU A 66 9.16 -1.98 10.56
C GLU A 66 8.84 -0.51 10.23
N PRO A 67 9.76 0.26 9.62
CA PRO A 67 9.47 1.65 9.21
C PRO A 67 8.42 1.73 8.08
N GLU A 68 8.23 0.64 7.36
CA GLU A 68 7.28 0.48 6.25
C GLU A 68 5.91 0.03 6.78
N ARG A 69 4.93 0.92 6.69
CA ARG A 69 3.64 0.75 7.35
C ARG A 69 2.47 0.74 6.40
N VAL A 70 2.58 1.43 5.27
CA VAL A 70 1.49 1.58 4.31
C VAL A 70 1.99 1.07 2.96
N PHE A 71 1.49 -0.09 2.55
CA PHE A 71 1.79 -0.67 1.25
C PHE A 71 0.72 -0.23 0.25
N PHE A 72 1.12 0.09 -0.97
CA PHE A 72 0.20 0.56 -2.01
C PHE A 72 0.70 0.19 -3.41
N THR A 73 -0.22 0.21 -4.37
CA THR A 73 0.07 -0.05 -5.78
C THR A 73 0.01 1.21 -6.63
N THR A 74 0.67 1.13 -7.78
CA THR A 74 0.73 2.21 -8.77
C THR A 74 0.08 1.77 -10.09
N GLN A 75 -0.29 2.72 -10.93
CA GLN A 75 -0.81 2.48 -12.28
C GLN A 75 0.16 1.69 -13.16
N HIS A 76 1.45 1.67 -12.82
CA HIS A 76 2.46 0.85 -13.48
C HIS A 76 2.58 -0.56 -12.90
N HIS A 77 1.61 -1.01 -12.10
CA HIS A 77 1.57 -2.33 -11.46
C HIS A 77 2.76 -2.60 -10.53
N GLU A 78 3.31 -1.55 -9.93
CA GLU A 78 4.37 -1.67 -8.93
C GLU A 78 3.78 -1.75 -7.52
N ILE A 79 4.53 -2.34 -6.60
CA ILE A 79 4.21 -2.32 -5.17
C ILE A 79 5.25 -1.49 -4.44
N TRP A 80 4.76 -0.53 -3.69
CA TRP A 80 5.55 0.39 -2.88
C TRP A 80 5.10 0.32 -1.42
N ALA A 81 5.96 0.81 -0.53
CA ALA A 81 5.65 1.01 0.87
C ALA A 81 6.00 2.43 1.30
N SER A 82 5.28 2.97 2.28
CA SER A 82 5.63 4.21 2.96
C SER A 82 5.52 4.09 4.48
N ASP A 83 6.10 5.07 5.18
CA ASP A 83 5.78 5.29 6.59
C ASP A 83 4.30 5.76 6.77
N LEU A 84 3.84 5.85 8.02
CA LEU A 84 2.47 6.30 8.34
C LEU A 84 2.21 7.78 8.00
N ASN A 85 3.26 8.54 7.68
CA ASN A 85 3.17 9.95 7.29
C ASN A 85 3.17 10.13 5.77
N GLY A 86 3.38 9.07 4.98
CA GLY A 86 3.56 9.16 3.53
C GLY A 86 4.81 9.94 3.12
N CYS A 87 5.84 10.01 3.98
CA CYS A 87 7.03 10.83 3.75
C CYS A 87 8.19 10.02 3.18
N ARG A 88 8.54 8.89 3.81
CA ARG A 88 9.54 7.94 3.32
C ARG A 88 8.86 6.84 2.52
N CYS A 89 9.31 6.64 1.28
CA CYS A 89 8.82 5.63 0.36
C CYS A 89 9.94 4.67 -0.06
N TRP A 90 9.57 3.40 -0.20
CA TRP A 90 10.44 2.32 -0.67
C TRP A 90 9.74 1.55 -1.78
N LYS A 91 10.44 1.34 -2.90
CA LYS A 91 9.97 0.42 -3.93
C LYS A 91 10.20 -1.00 -3.44
N LYS A 92 9.14 -1.80 -3.36
CA LYS A 92 9.21 -3.19 -2.88
C LYS A 92 9.29 -4.18 -4.01
N MET A 93 8.49 -3.97 -5.04
CA MET A 93 8.51 -4.79 -6.22
C MET A 93 8.31 -3.90 -7.44
N SER A 94 9.17 -4.06 -8.42
CA SER A 94 8.88 -3.61 -9.78
C SER A 94 7.74 -4.44 -10.34
N SER A 95 7.00 -3.85 -11.28
CA SER A 95 6.12 -4.65 -12.14
C SER A 95 6.93 -5.81 -12.70
N PRO A 96 6.50 -7.07 -12.52
CA PRO A 96 7.12 -8.17 -13.23
C PRO A 96 7.01 -7.83 -14.71
N GLU A 97 8.13 -7.84 -15.45
CA GLU A 97 8.21 -7.49 -16.88
C GLU A 97 7.24 -8.31 -17.78
N SER A 98 6.55 -9.30 -17.22
CA SER A 98 5.58 -10.16 -17.88
C SER A 98 4.13 -10.04 -17.40
N THR A 99 3.78 -9.12 -16.50
CA THR A 99 2.40 -8.94 -16.03
C THR A 99 1.89 -7.54 -16.33
N GLU A 100 1.30 -7.37 -17.51
CA GLU A 100 0.36 -6.27 -17.83
C GLU A 100 -0.98 -6.41 -17.05
N LEU A 101 -0.99 -7.20 -15.97
CA LEU A 101 -2.20 -7.57 -15.25
C LEU A 101 -2.35 -6.65 -14.04
N ALA A 102 -3.49 -5.98 -13.99
CA ALA A 102 -3.85 -5.10 -12.89
C ALA A 102 -3.80 -5.86 -11.54
N ILE A 103 -3.24 -5.20 -10.53
CA ILE A 103 -3.34 -5.65 -9.16
C ILE A 103 -4.72 -5.20 -8.64
N THR A 104 -5.54 -6.15 -8.20
CA THR A 104 -6.93 -5.90 -7.77
C THR A 104 -7.12 -6.01 -6.26
N SER A 105 -6.14 -6.58 -5.57
CA SER A 105 -6.13 -6.68 -4.11
C SER A 105 -4.69 -6.73 -3.62
N LEU A 106 -4.40 -5.98 -2.57
CA LEU A 106 -3.13 -5.97 -1.87
C LEU A 106 -3.39 -6.23 -0.39
N ALA A 107 -2.54 -7.04 0.24
CA ALA A 107 -2.57 -7.26 1.67
C ALA A 107 -1.17 -7.51 2.22
N VAL A 108 -0.97 -7.22 3.51
CA VAL A 108 0.30 -7.41 4.20
C VAL A 108 0.06 -8.15 5.50
N GLY A 109 0.78 -9.24 5.71
CA GLY A 109 0.81 -9.98 6.97
C GLY A 109 2.13 -9.73 7.69
N SER A 110 2.38 -10.47 8.77
CA SER A 110 3.59 -10.28 9.57
C SER A 110 4.89 -10.52 8.82
N ARG A 111 4.92 -11.51 7.91
CA ARG A 111 6.15 -11.94 7.22
C ARG A 111 6.15 -11.71 5.71
N ALA A 112 4.99 -11.45 5.12
CA ALA A 112 4.83 -11.47 3.67
C ALA A 112 3.83 -10.43 3.16
N ILE A 113 4.04 -10.04 1.90
CA ILE A 113 3.14 -9.22 1.10
C ILE A 113 2.38 -10.17 0.17
N TYR A 114 1.08 -9.95 0.02
CA TYR A 114 0.19 -10.74 -0.82
C TYR A 114 -0.54 -9.84 -1.79
N TRP A 115 -0.65 -10.24 -3.05
CA TRP A 115 -1.47 -9.51 -4.01
C TRP A 115 -2.14 -10.42 -5.02
N VAL A 116 -3.30 -9.98 -5.49
CA VAL A 116 -4.07 -10.63 -6.55
C VAL A 116 -3.83 -9.87 -7.85
N THR A 117 -3.45 -10.59 -8.90
CA THR A 117 -3.52 -10.08 -10.28
C THR A 117 -4.67 -10.75 -11.01
N GLN A 118 -5.41 -9.98 -11.81
CA GLN A 118 -6.53 -10.50 -12.59
C GLN A 118 -6.33 -10.25 -14.10
N ASP A 119 -6.56 -11.30 -14.87
CA ASP A 119 -6.74 -11.35 -16.33
C ASP A 119 -8.20 -11.78 -16.61
N VAL A 120 -8.65 -11.73 -17.87
CA VAL A 120 -10.04 -12.05 -18.27
C VAL A 120 -10.51 -13.38 -17.70
N ASP A 121 -9.69 -14.43 -17.80
CA ASP A 121 -10.06 -15.80 -17.37
C ASP A 121 -9.13 -16.38 -16.30
N ARG A 122 -8.13 -15.63 -15.85
CA ARG A 122 -7.10 -16.16 -14.95
C ARG A 122 -6.79 -15.17 -13.85
N SER A 123 -6.59 -15.71 -12.67
CA SER A 123 -6.17 -14.91 -11.53
C SER A 123 -5.05 -15.61 -10.78
N LYS A 124 -4.18 -14.82 -10.17
CA LYS A 124 -3.05 -15.34 -9.41
C LYS A 124 -2.98 -14.65 -8.07
N ILE A 125 -2.64 -15.40 -7.03
CA ILE A 125 -2.17 -14.82 -5.77
C ILE A 125 -0.66 -15.00 -5.75
N TYR A 126 0.04 -13.88 -5.63
CA TYR A 126 1.46 -13.88 -5.37
C TYR A 126 1.71 -13.68 -3.88
N THR A 127 2.81 -14.25 -3.41
CA THR A 127 3.33 -14.06 -2.06
C THR A 127 4.79 -13.69 -2.17
N ALA A 128 5.19 -12.60 -1.53
CA ALA A 128 6.58 -12.17 -1.46
C ALA A 128 7.03 -11.98 0.00
N ALA A 129 8.30 -12.25 0.28
CA ALA A 129 8.90 -11.95 1.56
C ALA A 129 8.88 -10.43 1.77
N LYS A 130 8.34 -9.98 2.91
CA LYS A 130 8.23 -8.54 3.19
C LYS A 130 9.60 -7.86 3.33
N SER A 131 10.58 -8.59 3.87
CA SER A 131 11.94 -8.11 4.11
C SER A 131 12.76 -7.94 2.83
N SER A 132 12.75 -8.93 1.93
CA SER A 132 13.58 -8.92 0.72
C SER A 132 12.82 -8.57 -0.56
N GLY A 133 11.49 -8.71 -0.58
CA GLY A 133 10.69 -8.60 -1.80
C GLY A 133 10.71 -9.86 -2.68
N ASP A 134 11.40 -10.93 -2.26
CA ASP A 134 11.53 -12.16 -3.05
C ASP A 134 10.18 -12.88 -3.17
N ILE A 135 9.85 -13.32 -4.38
CA ILE A 135 8.66 -14.15 -4.62
C ILE A 135 8.83 -15.50 -3.93
N LEU A 136 7.96 -15.79 -2.95
CA LEU A 136 7.92 -17.04 -2.20
C LEU A 136 7.04 -18.09 -2.89
N SER A 137 5.89 -17.67 -3.42
CA SER A 137 4.95 -18.57 -4.07
C SER A 137 3.99 -17.86 -5.01
N VAL A 138 3.43 -18.61 -5.96
CA VAL A 138 2.37 -18.16 -6.87
C VAL A 138 1.28 -19.22 -6.94
N TYR A 139 0.10 -18.90 -6.41
CA TYR A 139 -1.11 -19.70 -6.56
C TYR A 139 -1.89 -19.24 -7.80
N ARG A 140 -2.39 -20.19 -8.59
CA ARG A 140 -3.21 -19.92 -9.78
C ARG A 140 -4.64 -20.37 -9.50
N GLY A 141 -5.60 -19.49 -9.79
CA GLY A 141 -7.02 -19.78 -9.65
C GLY A 141 -7.87 -19.00 -10.64
N PHE A 142 -9.18 -19.11 -10.46
CA PHE A 142 -10.19 -18.45 -11.29
C PHE A 142 -10.97 -17.46 -10.43
N SER A 143 -11.23 -16.26 -10.97
CA SER A 143 -12.09 -15.25 -10.34
C SER A 143 -11.69 -14.87 -8.91
N LEU A 144 -10.39 -14.84 -8.59
CA LEU A 144 -9.91 -14.36 -7.29
C LEU A 144 -10.09 -12.84 -7.21
N THR A 145 -10.73 -12.36 -6.15
CA THR A 145 -11.07 -10.94 -5.98
C THR A 145 -10.36 -10.28 -4.81
N LYS A 146 -10.05 -11.04 -3.75
CA LYS A 146 -9.48 -10.50 -2.52
C LYS A 146 -8.58 -11.51 -1.84
N VAL A 147 -7.46 -11.03 -1.29
CA VAL A 147 -6.60 -11.78 -0.38
C VAL A 147 -6.57 -11.08 0.97
N VAL A 148 -6.63 -11.85 2.06
CA VAL A 148 -6.52 -11.35 3.43
C VAL A 148 -5.63 -12.31 4.21
N PRO A 149 -4.49 -11.85 4.75
CA PRO A 149 -3.66 -12.66 5.63
C PRO A 149 -4.38 -12.84 6.96
N TYR A 150 -4.27 -14.04 7.51
CA TYR A 150 -4.75 -14.36 8.85
C TYR A 150 -3.57 -14.88 9.66
N ASP A 151 -2.87 -13.96 10.34
CA ASP A 151 -1.81 -14.28 11.28
C ASP A 151 -1.97 -13.47 12.58
N GLU A 152 -1.57 -14.05 13.72
CA GLU A 152 -1.80 -13.46 15.05
C GLU A 152 -1.13 -12.08 15.21
N GLN A 153 0.04 -11.89 14.61
CA GLN A 153 0.82 -10.66 14.75
C GLN A 153 0.22 -9.50 13.93
N SER A 154 -0.40 -9.82 12.79
CA SER A 154 -1.15 -8.85 11.97
C SER A 154 -2.51 -8.47 12.55
N GLN A 155 -2.96 -9.16 13.60
CA GLN A 155 -4.21 -8.87 14.30
C GLN A 155 -3.89 -8.16 15.60
N PRO A 156 -3.96 -6.81 15.64
CA PRO A 156 -3.68 -6.08 16.86
C PRO A 156 -4.61 -6.59 17.97
N TYR A 157 -4.03 -7.14 19.03
CA TYR A 157 -4.77 -7.55 20.21
C TYR A 157 -5.33 -6.30 20.87
N SER A 158 -6.65 -6.11 20.82
CA SER A 158 -7.37 -5.05 21.53
C SER A 158 -7.47 -5.40 23.02
N GLY A 159 -6.32 -5.60 23.66
CA GLY A 159 -6.21 -5.93 25.07
C GLY A 159 -6.39 -4.71 25.95
N LYS A 160 -7.60 -4.60 26.50
CA LYS A 160 -8.14 -3.67 27.52
C LYS A 160 -8.99 -2.52 26.97
N LEU A 161 -10.30 -2.79 26.95
CA LEU A 161 -11.33 -1.80 27.27
C LEU A 161 -11.16 -1.32 28.71
#